data_AF-X1HB24-F1
#
_entry.id   AF-X1HB24-F1
#
_cell.length_a   1.000
_cell.length_b   1.000
_cell.length_c   1.000
_cell.angle_alpha   90.00
_cell.angle_beta   90.00
_cell.angle_gamma   90.00
#
_symmetry.space_group_name_H-M   'P 1'
#
loop_
_entity.id
_entity.type
_entity.pdbx_description
1 polymer ?
#
loop_
_entity_poly.entity_id
_entity_poly.type
_entity_poly.pdbx_seq_one_letter_code
_entity_poly.pdbx_strand_id
1 'polypeptide(L)'
;YNIGEPREFADRVKLVKVGDELDREDLLANLVREQYSRNDYELKRSSFRVRGDVVEIWPAHEDVALRIEFFGEEIEFIKRFNSVSGKVIDEPESVMIFPARHFMVSETTLKEALENIHEEMIERVAELEGQGKLLEAQRLKTRTKYDIEMLREVGYCPGIENYSRHLSGRAPGSRPWCLLDYFPKDFLTIMDESHVGLPQVDGMYKGDRFRKENLVNHGFRLPSALDNRPLKFAEFETLVEQRIYTSATPGDYELINSKDRVIDLVVRPTGLVDPPMEIR
;
A
#
# COMPACT_ATOMS: atom_id res chain seq x y z
N TYR A 1 -5.23 1.58 -3.14
CA TYR A 1 -4.98 2.74 -2.27
C TYR A 1 -4.54 2.23 -0.90
N ASN A 2 -3.89 3.04 -0.06
CA ASN A 2 -3.17 2.63 1.17
C ASN A 2 -1.74 2.09 0.96
N ILE A 3 -1.03 2.59 -0.05
CA ILE A 3 0.40 2.35 -0.21
C ILE A 3 1.12 3.69 0.01
N GLY A 4 2.26 3.66 0.69
CA GLY A 4 3.09 4.85 0.94
C GLY A 4 3.79 5.38 -0.31
N GLU A 5 4.61 6.41 -0.14
CA GLU A 5 5.44 6.92 -1.23
C GLU A 5 6.49 5.85 -1.63
N PRO A 6 6.66 5.57 -2.94
CA PRO A 6 7.63 4.57 -3.39
C PRO A 6 9.05 4.83 -2.90
N ARG A 7 9.46 6.09 -2.87
CA ARG A 7 10.81 6.50 -2.43
C ARG A 7 11.00 6.24 -0.93
N GLU A 8 10.06 6.67 -0.09
CA GLU A 8 10.12 6.39 1.35
C GLU A 8 10.11 4.89 1.64
N PHE A 9 9.37 4.11 0.86
CA PHE A 9 9.38 2.66 1.00
C PHE A 9 10.73 2.04 0.61
N ALA A 10 11.31 2.49 -0.51
CA ALA A 10 12.60 2.02 -0.99
C ALA A 10 13.76 2.37 -0.03
N ASP A 11 13.77 3.58 0.52
CA ASP A 11 14.80 4.06 1.46
C ASP A 11 14.83 3.26 2.78
N ARG A 12 13.79 2.47 3.04
CA ARG A 12 13.63 1.68 4.27
C ARG A 12 13.88 0.19 4.08
N VAL A 13 14.12 -0.24 2.85
CA VAL A 13 14.55 -1.60 2.58
C VAL A 13 15.96 -1.80 3.14
N LYS A 14 16.11 -2.73 4.06
CA LYS A 14 17.42 -3.08 4.61
C LYS A 14 18.04 -4.17 3.75
N LEU A 15 19.09 -3.83 3.02
CA LEU A 15 19.97 -4.81 2.39
C LEU A 15 20.91 -5.37 3.45
N VAL A 16 20.99 -6.70 3.51
CA VAL A 16 21.86 -7.44 4.44
C VAL A 16 22.70 -8.40 3.62
N LYS A 17 24.02 -8.37 3.80
CA LYS A 17 24.98 -9.22 3.08
C LYS A 17 25.85 -10.01 4.04
N VAL A 18 26.30 -11.17 3.59
CA VAL A 18 27.37 -11.92 4.26
C VAL A 18 28.64 -11.07 4.26
N GLY A 19 29.31 -11.00 5.41
CA GLY A 19 30.50 -10.16 5.64
C GLY A 19 30.20 -8.70 5.99
N ASP A 20 28.93 -8.29 6.09
CA ASP A 20 28.61 -6.95 6.60
C ASP A 20 28.98 -6.87 8.11
N GLU A 21 29.70 -5.80 8.49
CA GLU A 21 29.81 -5.38 9.90
C GLU A 21 28.47 -4.77 10.33
N LEU A 22 27.69 -5.54 11.08
CA LEU A 22 26.37 -5.15 11.59
C LEU A 22 26.21 -5.66 13.02
N ASP A 23 26.03 -4.73 13.95
CA ASP A 23 25.63 -5.09 15.31
C ASP A 23 24.24 -5.75 15.29
N ARG A 24 24.12 -6.85 16.03
CA ARG A 24 22.86 -7.61 16.09
C ARG A 24 21.73 -6.77 16.68
N GLU A 25 21.97 -6.04 17.76
CA GLU A 25 20.95 -5.19 18.40
C GLU A 25 20.50 -4.06 17.46
N ASP A 26 21.41 -3.53 16.63
CA ASP A 26 21.05 -2.57 15.57
C ASP A 26 20.10 -3.18 14.53
N LEU A 27 20.33 -4.43 14.12
CA LEU A 27 19.39 -5.15 13.25
C LEU A 27 18.02 -5.32 13.93
N LEU A 28 17.99 -5.72 15.21
CA LEU A 28 16.74 -5.91 15.94
C LEU A 28 15.97 -4.59 16.10
N ALA A 29 16.66 -3.52 16.44
CA ALA A 29 16.08 -2.18 16.55
C ALA A 29 15.52 -1.70 15.20
N ASN A 30 16.23 -1.98 14.10
CA ASN A 30 15.73 -1.72 12.76
C ASN A 30 14.46 -2.53 12.46
N LEU A 31 14.43 -3.83 12.73
CA LEU A 31 13.25 -4.68 12.50
C LEU A 31 12.02 -4.17 13.28
N VAL A 32 12.19 -3.76 14.54
CA VAL A 32 11.10 -3.16 15.34
C VAL A 32 10.61 -1.85 14.72
N ARG A 33 11.54 -0.98 14.29
CA ARG A 33 11.20 0.27 13.58
C ARG A 33 10.43 0.01 12.29
N GLU A 34 10.78 -1.06 11.59
CA GLU A 34 10.12 -1.55 10.37
C GLU A 34 8.87 -2.41 10.64
N GLN A 35 8.33 -2.35 11.87
CA GLN A 35 7.07 -2.95 12.32
C GLN A 35 7.06 -4.48 12.37
N TYR A 36 8.22 -5.11 12.50
CA TYR A 36 8.29 -6.52 12.85
C TYR A 36 8.08 -6.72 14.35
N SER A 37 7.35 -7.79 14.69
CA SER A 37 7.12 -8.18 16.09
C SER A 37 8.16 -9.19 16.56
N ARG A 38 8.71 -9.02 17.76
CA ARG A 38 9.55 -10.04 18.37
C ARG A 38 8.68 -11.14 18.99
N ASN A 39 8.91 -12.39 18.61
CA ASN A 39 8.25 -13.55 19.19
C ASN A 39 9.19 -14.76 19.25
N ASP A 40 9.83 -14.95 20.41
CA ASP A 40 10.84 -15.99 20.58
C ASP A 40 10.28 -17.42 20.59
N TYR A 41 8.97 -17.57 20.82
CA TYR A 41 8.28 -18.86 20.85
C TYR A 41 7.87 -19.33 19.45
N GLU A 42 7.20 -18.46 18.70
CA GLU A 42 6.58 -18.80 17.41
C GLU A 42 7.00 -17.79 16.34
N LEU A 43 7.64 -18.29 15.28
CA LEU A 43 8.03 -17.47 14.13
C LEU A 43 6.84 -17.39 13.17
N LYS A 44 6.26 -16.20 12.99
CA LYS A 44 5.18 -15.90 12.05
C LYS A 44 5.64 -14.86 11.04
N ARG A 45 4.93 -14.72 9.93
CA ARG A 45 5.14 -13.60 8.98
C ARG A 45 5.12 -12.26 9.73
N SER A 46 6.03 -11.37 9.34
CA SER A 46 6.23 -10.07 9.99
C SER A 46 6.65 -10.18 11.47
N SER A 47 7.34 -11.26 11.82
CA SER A 47 7.94 -11.44 13.14
C SER A 47 9.39 -11.91 13.04
N PHE A 48 10.13 -11.74 14.13
CA PHE A 48 11.49 -12.27 14.28
C PHE A 48 11.68 -12.89 15.66
N ARG A 49 12.71 -13.72 15.79
CA ARG A 49 13.18 -14.30 17.05
C ARG A 49 14.69 -14.37 17.13
N VAL A 50 15.20 -14.44 18.35
CA VAL A 50 16.64 -14.48 18.61
C VAL A 50 16.99 -15.76 19.36
N ARG A 51 18.05 -16.45 18.90
CA ARG A 51 18.59 -17.67 19.51
C ARG A 51 20.11 -17.58 19.55
N GLY A 52 20.66 -17.00 20.62
CA GLY A 52 22.10 -16.72 20.70
C GLY A 52 22.51 -15.78 19.56
N ASP A 53 23.47 -16.19 18.75
CA ASP A 53 24.01 -15.39 17.64
C ASP A 53 23.22 -15.56 16.34
N VAL A 54 22.02 -16.17 16.43
CA VAL A 54 21.13 -16.40 15.30
C VAL A 54 19.90 -15.51 15.43
N VAL A 55 19.63 -14.72 14.39
CA VAL A 55 18.39 -13.98 14.21
C VAL A 55 17.58 -14.64 13.11
N GLU A 56 16.39 -15.14 13.45
CA GLU A 56 15.45 -15.66 12.47
C GLU A 56 14.32 -14.68 12.25
N ILE A 57 14.05 -14.37 10.99
CA ILE A 57 13.09 -13.36 10.55
C ILE A 57 12.16 -14.02 9.56
N TRP A 58 10.86 -13.81 9.64
CA TRP A 58 9.96 -14.18 8.55
C TRP A 58 9.48 -12.93 7.83
N PRO A 59 10.05 -12.61 6.66
CA PRO A 59 9.71 -11.39 5.95
C PRO A 59 8.24 -11.34 5.54
N ALA A 60 7.67 -10.14 5.46
CA ALA A 60 6.28 -9.96 5.05
C ALA A 60 6.02 -10.36 3.59
N HIS A 61 7.06 -10.30 2.74
CA HIS A 61 7.00 -10.50 1.30
C HIS A 61 7.45 -11.90 0.85
N GLU A 62 7.96 -12.73 1.76
CA GLU A 62 8.52 -14.05 1.44
C GLU A 62 7.67 -15.18 2.02
N ASP A 63 7.59 -16.29 1.30
CA ASP A 63 6.94 -17.52 1.77
C ASP A 63 7.82 -18.35 2.70
N VAL A 64 9.09 -17.95 2.82
CA VAL A 64 10.14 -18.65 3.58
C VAL A 64 10.73 -17.71 4.62
N ALA A 65 11.29 -18.27 5.68
CA ALA A 65 11.96 -17.50 6.72
C ALA A 65 13.45 -17.34 6.38
N LEU A 66 14.05 -16.27 6.89
CA LEU A 66 15.47 -15.98 6.84
C LEU A 66 16.10 -16.33 8.18
N ARG A 67 17.29 -16.91 8.14
CA ARG A 67 18.18 -17.09 9.28
C ARG A 67 19.47 -16.34 9.00
N ILE A 68 19.81 -15.40 9.87
CA ILE A 68 21.04 -14.61 9.84
C ILE A 68 21.87 -15.04 11.04
N GLU A 69 23.04 -15.62 10.77
CA GLU A 69 23.99 -16.10 11.78
C GLU A 69 25.14 -15.09 11.88
N PHE A 70 25.44 -14.65 13.10
CA PHE A 70 26.45 -13.66 13.40
C PHE A 70 27.70 -14.31 14.01
N PHE A 71 28.87 -13.76 13.69
CA PHE A 71 30.12 -14.02 14.38
C PHE A 71 30.65 -12.70 14.97
N GLY A 72 30.30 -12.44 16.24
CA GLY A 72 30.53 -11.12 16.84
C GLY A 72 29.64 -10.06 16.19
N GLU A 73 30.24 -9.08 15.53
CA GLU A 73 29.57 -7.99 14.81
C GLU A 73 29.58 -8.20 13.29
N GLU A 74 29.93 -9.39 12.81
CA GLU A 74 29.94 -9.72 11.38
C GLU A 74 28.86 -10.76 11.04
N ILE A 75 28.23 -10.60 9.88
CA ILE A 75 27.27 -11.60 9.38
C ILE A 75 28.03 -12.75 8.71
N GLU A 76 28.01 -13.92 9.33
CA GLU A 76 28.73 -15.10 8.85
C GLU A 76 27.93 -15.86 7.79
N PHE A 77 26.62 -16.06 8.01
CA PHE A 77 25.76 -16.79 7.08
C PHE A 77 24.36 -16.18 6.99
N ILE A 78 23.79 -16.27 5.79
CA ILE A 78 22.37 -16.01 5.54
C ILE A 78 21.77 -17.26 4.89
N LYS A 79 20.66 -17.76 5.44
CA LYS A 79 19.98 -18.96 4.95
C LYS A 79 18.49 -18.68 4.78
N ARG A 80 17.89 -19.17 3.70
CA ARG A 80 16.42 -19.25 3.59
C ARG A 80 15.97 -20.63 4.00
N PHE A 81 14.94 -20.72 4.83
CA PHE A 81 14.46 -21.99 5.33
C PHE A 81 12.94 -22.01 5.50
N ASN A 82 12.37 -23.21 5.44
CA ASN A 82 10.96 -23.40 5.74
C ASN A 82 10.76 -23.40 7.27
N SER A 83 10.00 -22.44 7.80
CA SER A 83 9.82 -22.22 9.24
C SER A 83 9.13 -23.37 9.99
N VAL A 84 8.37 -24.22 9.29
CA VAL A 84 7.64 -25.35 9.86
C VAL A 84 8.51 -26.60 9.90
N SER A 85 9.15 -26.94 8.79
CA SER A 85 9.97 -28.16 8.67
C SER A 85 11.43 -27.97 9.11
N GLY A 86 11.91 -26.72 9.19
CA GLY A 86 13.30 -26.39 9.48
C GLY A 86 14.27 -26.64 8.31
N LYS A 87 13.78 -27.11 7.15
CA LYS A 87 14.62 -27.42 5.99
C LYS A 87 15.18 -26.14 5.37
N VAL A 88 16.51 -26.07 5.25
CA VAL A 88 17.21 -25.03 4.48
C VAL A 88 16.93 -25.22 3.00
N ILE A 89 16.61 -24.12 2.33
CA ILE A 89 16.25 -24.04 0.91
C ILE A 89 17.49 -23.63 0.11
N ASP A 90 18.09 -22.51 0.49
CA ASP A 90 19.32 -21.97 -0.09
C ASP A 90 20.08 -21.08 0.92
N GLU A 91 21.28 -20.67 0.52
CA GLU A 91 22.19 -19.82 1.30
C GLU A 91 22.64 -18.63 0.45
N PRO A 92 21.83 -17.55 0.39
CA PRO A 92 22.13 -16.39 -0.45
C PRO A 92 23.25 -15.53 0.16
N GLU A 93 24.08 -14.92 -0.69
CA GLU A 93 25.11 -13.95 -0.25
C GLU A 93 24.50 -12.63 0.26
N SER A 94 23.27 -12.32 -0.14
CA SER A 94 22.54 -11.13 0.33
C SER A 94 21.03 -11.30 0.26
N VAL A 95 20.33 -10.55 1.11
CA VAL A 95 18.87 -10.50 1.17
C VAL A 95 18.38 -9.08 1.41
N MET A 96 17.21 -8.76 0.86
CA MET A 96 16.52 -7.50 1.14
C MET A 96 15.39 -7.75 2.14
N ILE A 97 15.39 -7.02 3.24
CA ILE A 97 14.33 -7.05 4.23
C ILE A 97 13.47 -5.82 4.02
N PHE A 98 12.30 -6.04 3.41
CA PHE A 98 11.29 -5.00 3.23
C PHE A 98 10.54 -4.75 4.52
N PRO A 99 9.98 -3.54 4.71
CA PRO A 99 9.22 -3.26 5.91
C PRO A 99 7.95 -4.12 6.03
N ALA A 100 7.54 -4.42 7.27
CA ALA A 100 6.37 -5.27 7.52
C ALA A 100 5.04 -4.63 7.13
N ARG A 101 5.00 -3.30 6.96
CA ARG A 101 3.82 -2.52 6.59
C ARG A 101 4.18 -1.42 5.58
N HIS A 102 3.26 -1.16 4.65
CA HIS A 102 3.43 -0.12 3.62
C HIS A 102 3.19 1.31 4.13
N PHE A 103 2.63 1.46 5.32
CA PHE A 103 2.25 2.76 5.87
C PHE A 103 2.97 2.98 7.19
N MET A 104 3.97 3.85 7.17
CA MET A 104 4.59 4.35 8.39
C MET A 104 5.06 5.77 8.17
N VAL A 105 5.08 6.53 9.25
CA VAL A 105 5.33 7.97 9.25
C VAL A 105 6.51 8.19 10.17
N SER A 106 7.47 9.02 9.76
CA SER A 106 8.59 9.39 10.63
C SER A 106 8.06 10.15 11.86
N GLU A 107 8.76 10.09 13.01
CA GLU A 107 8.33 10.78 14.22
C GLU A 107 8.19 12.30 14.03
N THR A 108 9.08 12.90 13.22
CA THR A 108 9.04 14.34 12.91
C THR A 108 7.81 14.69 12.07
N THR A 109 7.52 13.91 11.02
CA THR A 109 6.33 14.10 10.19
C THR A 109 5.04 13.85 10.97
N LEU A 110 5.07 12.92 11.93
CA LEU A 110 3.91 12.59 12.75
C LEU A 110 3.44 13.78 13.58
N LYS A 111 4.36 14.53 14.21
CA LYS A 111 4.01 15.67 15.05
C LYS A 111 3.24 16.74 14.27
N GLU A 112 3.76 17.16 13.11
CA GLU A 112 3.12 18.13 12.24
C GLU A 112 1.77 17.61 11.71
N ALA A 113 1.70 16.33 11.35
CA ALA A 113 0.46 15.71 10.91
C ALA A 113 -0.62 15.73 12.01
N LEU A 114 -0.26 15.47 13.27
CA LEU A 114 -1.20 15.51 14.40
C LEU A 114 -1.73 16.92 14.65
N GLU A 115 -0.88 17.95 14.51
CA GLU A 115 -1.29 19.36 14.61
C GLU A 115 -2.29 19.69 13.49
N ASN A 116 -1.97 19.36 12.23
CA ASN A 116 -2.86 19.58 11.08
C ASN A 116 -4.20 18.83 11.19
N ILE A 117 -4.21 17.59 11.72
CA ILE A 117 -5.44 16.81 11.95
C ILE A 117 -6.29 17.49 13.03
N HIS A 118 -5.66 17.99 14.09
CA HIS A 118 -6.34 18.66 15.18
C HIS A 118 -6.97 19.98 14.73
N GLU A 119 -6.27 20.76 13.90
CA GLU A 119 -6.78 22.00 13.31
C GLU A 119 -7.99 21.74 12.39
N GLU A 120 -7.88 20.80 11.46
CA GLU A 120 -9.01 20.41 10.59
C GLU A 120 -10.23 19.94 11.41
N MET A 121 -9.98 19.21 12.51
CA MET A 121 -11.05 18.80 13.42
C MET A 121 -11.74 20.01 14.06
N ILE A 122 -10.99 21.01 14.54
CA ILE A 122 -11.57 22.21 15.15
C ILE A 122 -12.46 22.94 14.14
N GLU A 123 -11.94 23.19 12.94
CA GLU A 123 -12.67 23.88 11.87
C GLU A 123 -13.96 23.13 11.51
N ARG A 124 -13.85 21.82 11.27
CA ARG A 124 -15.00 21.00 10.88
C ARG A 124 -16.04 20.88 11.99
N VAL A 125 -15.63 20.80 13.25
CA VAL A 125 -16.55 20.78 14.40
C VAL A 125 -17.32 22.10 14.48
N ALA A 126 -16.63 23.24 14.36
CA ALA A 126 -17.28 24.55 14.36
C ALA A 126 -18.29 24.71 13.20
N GLU A 127 -17.94 24.21 12.01
CA GLU A 127 -18.84 24.19 10.86
C GLU A 127 -20.11 23.36 11.13
N LEU A 128 -19.96 22.15 11.68
CA LEU A 128 -21.08 21.27 12.01
C LEU A 128 -21.97 21.86 13.12
N GLU A 129 -21.38 22.45 14.16
CA GLU A 129 -22.10 23.13 15.23
C GLU A 129 -22.88 24.34 14.69
N GLY A 130 -22.26 25.15 13.81
CA GLY A 130 -22.92 26.26 13.13
C GLY A 130 -24.09 25.84 12.23
N GLN A 131 -24.09 24.60 11.73
CA GLN A 131 -25.20 23.99 10.97
C GLN A 131 -26.27 23.34 11.87
N GLY A 132 -26.12 23.39 13.20
CA GLY A 132 -27.02 22.71 14.15
C GLY A 132 -26.83 21.19 14.23
N LYS A 133 -25.79 20.64 13.60
CA LYS A 133 -25.45 19.21 13.58
C LYS A 133 -24.62 18.80 14.79
N LEU A 134 -25.18 19.02 15.98
CA LEU A 134 -24.47 18.84 17.26
C LEU A 134 -24.02 17.39 17.50
N LEU A 135 -24.83 16.42 17.07
CA LEU A 135 -24.51 15.00 17.23
C LEU A 135 -23.32 14.58 16.35
N GLU A 136 -23.31 15.03 15.09
CA GLU A 136 -22.21 14.80 14.15
C GLU A 136 -20.93 15.47 14.63
N ALA A 137 -21.02 16.71 15.14
CA ALA A 137 -19.89 17.44 15.69
C ALA A 137 -19.27 16.71 16.90
N GLN A 138 -20.10 16.29 17.85
CA GLN A 138 -19.65 15.53 19.03
C GLN A 138 -19.00 14.20 18.61
N ARG A 139 -19.64 13.46 17.69
CA ARG A 139 -19.12 12.19 17.16
C ARG A 139 -17.75 12.36 16.54
N LEU A 140 -17.59 13.37 15.67
CA LEU A 140 -16.34 13.65 14.98
C LEU A 140 -15.23 14.01 15.96
N LYS A 141 -15.54 14.90 16.91
CA LYS A 141 -14.60 15.38 17.94
C LYS A 141 -14.09 14.24 18.81
N THR A 142 -14.99 13.43 19.37
CA THR A 142 -14.63 12.31 20.25
C THR A 142 -13.76 11.30 19.52
N ARG A 143 -14.15 10.90 18.31
CA ARG A 143 -13.38 9.93 17.53
C ARG A 143 -12.01 10.45 17.15
N THR A 144 -11.93 11.67 16.64
CA THR A 144 -10.68 12.24 16.14
C THR A 144 -9.68 12.47 17.27
N LYS A 145 -10.14 12.92 18.45
CA LYS A 145 -9.27 13.04 19.64
C LYS A 145 -8.70 11.69 20.08
N TYR A 146 -9.54 10.66 20.13
CA TYR A 146 -9.08 9.30 20.45
C TYR A 146 -8.05 8.80 19.43
N ASP A 147 -8.30 9.00 18.13
CA ASP A 147 -7.38 8.59 17.07
C ASP A 147 -6.04 9.38 17.17
N ILE A 148 -6.07 10.67 17.52
CA ILE A 148 -4.85 11.50 17.78
C ILE A 148 -4.06 10.97 18.98
N GLU A 149 -4.71 10.65 20.10
CA GLU A 149 -4.05 10.09 21.29
C GLU A 149 -3.39 8.75 20.98
N MET A 150 -4.10 7.86 20.27
CA MET A 150 -3.56 6.57 19.83
C MET A 150 -2.35 6.73 18.91
N LEU A 151 -2.42 7.67 17.95
CA LEU A 151 -1.29 7.95 17.06
C LEU A 151 -0.09 8.52 17.83
N ARG A 152 -0.30 9.36 18.85
CA ARG A 152 0.77 9.93 19.66
C ARG A 152 1.48 8.90 20.53
N GLU A 153 0.72 8.05 21.21
CA GLU A 153 1.27 7.10 22.20
C GLU A 153 1.73 5.78 21.57
N VAL A 154 1.02 5.31 20.54
CA VAL A 154 1.23 3.97 19.94
C VAL A 154 1.81 4.06 18.53
N GLY A 155 1.76 5.23 17.88
CA GLY A 155 2.16 5.39 16.48
C GLY A 155 1.14 4.81 15.48
N TYR A 156 0.00 4.31 15.95
CA TYR A 156 -1.01 3.66 15.12
C TYR A 156 -2.42 3.83 15.71
N CYS A 157 -3.42 3.99 14.85
CA CYS A 157 -4.83 3.94 15.21
C CYS A 157 -5.66 3.10 14.21
N PRO A 158 -6.79 2.50 14.64
CA PRO A 158 -7.69 1.82 13.73
C PRO A 158 -8.26 2.74 12.64
N GLY A 159 -7.95 2.45 11.39
CA GLY A 159 -8.36 3.28 10.27
C GLY A 159 -7.42 4.45 9.98
N ILE A 160 -6.13 4.31 10.33
CA ILE A 160 -5.07 5.30 10.09
C ILE A 160 -5.04 5.82 8.64
N GLU A 161 -5.46 5.02 7.67
CA GLU A 161 -5.50 5.40 6.26
C GLU A 161 -6.40 6.60 5.96
N ASN A 162 -7.37 6.90 6.84
CA ASN A 162 -8.23 8.09 6.71
C ASN A 162 -7.47 9.39 6.99
N TYR A 163 -6.29 9.31 7.60
CA TYR A 163 -5.38 10.42 7.85
C TYR A 163 -4.22 10.45 6.86
N SER A 164 -4.22 9.57 5.85
CA SER A 164 -3.07 9.36 4.94
C SER A 164 -2.56 10.64 4.29
N ARG A 165 -3.44 11.58 3.89
CA ARG A 165 -3.01 12.87 3.34
C ARG A 165 -2.14 13.64 4.34
N HIS A 166 -2.64 13.87 5.55
CA HIS A 166 -1.92 14.58 6.62
C HIS A 166 -0.62 13.89 6.97
N LEU A 167 -0.67 12.57 7.14
CA LEU A 167 0.48 11.74 7.50
C LEU A 167 1.57 11.69 6.42
N SER A 168 1.21 11.95 5.17
CA SER A 168 2.16 12.09 4.04
C SER A 168 2.55 13.54 3.73
N GLY A 169 2.08 14.52 4.51
CA GLY A 169 2.36 15.95 4.26
C GLY A 169 1.84 16.48 2.91
N ARG A 170 0.92 15.77 2.24
CA ARG A 170 0.43 16.14 0.91
C ARG A 170 -0.63 17.23 0.98
N ALA A 171 -0.68 18.07 -0.05
CA ALA A 171 -1.72 19.10 -0.18
C ALA A 171 -3.13 18.48 -0.33
N PRO A 172 -4.20 19.17 0.10
CA PRO A 172 -5.58 18.75 -0.12
C PRO A 172 -5.89 18.43 -1.60
N GLY A 173 -6.64 17.38 -1.87
CA GLY A 173 -6.99 16.95 -3.23
C GLY A 173 -5.90 16.20 -4.00
N SER A 174 -4.67 16.12 -3.47
CA SER A 174 -3.55 15.43 -4.12
C SER A 174 -3.86 13.99 -4.49
N ARG A 175 -3.40 13.57 -5.67
CA ARG A 175 -3.50 12.19 -6.14
C ARG A 175 -2.81 11.24 -5.13
N PRO A 176 -3.47 10.16 -4.69
CA PRO A 176 -2.87 9.17 -3.81
C PRO A 176 -1.81 8.35 -4.53
N TRP A 177 -0.79 7.94 -3.78
CA TRP A 177 0.17 6.93 -4.23
C TRP A 177 -0.52 5.59 -4.49
N CYS A 178 -0.09 4.89 -5.52
CA CYS A 178 -0.63 3.62 -5.95
C CYS A 178 0.48 2.71 -6.51
N LEU A 179 0.12 1.47 -6.85
CA LEU A 179 1.09 0.50 -7.40
C LEU A 179 1.79 1.02 -8.66
N LEU A 180 1.09 1.77 -9.52
CA LEU A 180 1.65 2.30 -10.77
C LEU A 180 2.84 3.23 -10.52
N ASP A 181 2.90 3.88 -9.35
CA ASP A 181 4.00 4.77 -8.99
C ASP A 181 5.30 4.03 -8.63
N TYR A 182 5.23 2.72 -8.38
CA TYR A 182 6.38 1.87 -8.10
C TYR A 182 7.05 1.35 -9.37
N PHE A 183 6.37 1.46 -10.51
CA PHE A 183 6.95 1.08 -11.79
C PHE A 183 7.87 2.19 -12.34
N PRO A 184 8.90 1.83 -13.12
CA PRO A 184 9.63 2.79 -13.96
C PRO A 184 8.67 3.57 -14.86
N LYS A 185 9.03 4.78 -15.29
CA LYS A 185 8.15 5.65 -16.09
C LYS A 185 7.72 5.04 -17.44
N ASP A 186 8.50 4.13 -17.98
CA ASP A 186 8.34 3.47 -19.28
C ASP A 186 7.73 2.07 -19.19
N PHE A 187 6.99 1.78 -18.12
CA PHE A 187 6.32 0.49 -17.97
C PHE A 187 5.18 0.31 -18.98
N LEU A 188 4.97 -0.95 -19.38
CA LEU A 188 3.84 -1.35 -20.22
C LEU A 188 2.66 -1.81 -19.36
N THR A 189 1.48 -1.28 -19.63
CA THR A 189 0.22 -1.75 -19.05
C THR A 189 -0.49 -2.67 -20.04
N ILE A 190 -0.89 -3.87 -19.62
CA ILE A 190 -1.80 -4.73 -20.39
C ILE A 190 -3.13 -4.79 -19.65
N MET A 191 -4.20 -4.35 -20.30
CA MET A 191 -5.55 -4.36 -19.76
C MET A 191 -6.33 -5.51 -20.36
N ASP A 192 -6.44 -6.58 -19.59
CA ASP A 192 -7.23 -7.75 -19.96
C ASP A 192 -8.73 -7.51 -19.78
N GLU A 193 -9.51 -8.03 -20.72
CA GLU A 193 -10.92 -7.74 -20.93
C GLU A 193 -11.25 -6.25 -20.75
N SER A 194 -10.55 -5.41 -21.53
CA SER A 194 -10.56 -3.96 -21.39
C SER A 194 -11.96 -3.34 -21.38
N HIS A 195 -12.90 -3.92 -22.14
CA HIS A 195 -14.29 -3.46 -22.24
C HIS A 195 -15.05 -3.53 -20.91
N VAL A 196 -14.61 -4.39 -19.99
CA VAL A 196 -15.10 -4.46 -18.60
C VAL A 196 -14.16 -3.73 -17.65
N GLY A 197 -12.85 -3.93 -17.80
CA GLY A 197 -11.84 -3.38 -16.90
C GLY A 197 -11.83 -1.86 -16.84
N LEU A 198 -11.96 -1.17 -17.98
CA LEU A 198 -11.93 0.29 -18.05
C LEU A 198 -13.14 0.95 -17.35
N PRO A 199 -14.40 0.56 -17.63
CA PRO A 199 -15.55 1.04 -16.87
C PRO A 199 -15.43 0.78 -15.36
N GLN A 200 -14.87 -0.37 -14.98
CA GLN A 200 -14.63 -0.68 -13.57
C GLN A 200 -13.66 0.31 -12.92
N VAL A 201 -12.52 0.59 -13.58
CA VAL A 201 -11.53 1.58 -13.10
C VAL A 201 -12.16 2.97 -12.96
N ASP A 202 -12.94 3.44 -13.94
CA ASP A 202 -13.63 4.74 -13.84
C ASP A 202 -14.66 4.77 -12.69
N GLY A 203 -15.39 3.67 -12.49
CA GLY A 203 -16.41 3.57 -11.45
C GLY A 203 -15.86 3.59 -10.01
N MET A 204 -14.61 3.17 -9.79
CA MET A 204 -14.04 3.01 -8.44
C MET A 204 -14.01 4.31 -7.64
N TYR A 205 -13.56 5.41 -8.24
CA TYR A 205 -13.51 6.70 -7.55
C TYR A 205 -14.90 7.20 -7.16
N LYS A 206 -15.87 7.12 -8.08
CA LYS A 206 -17.24 7.61 -7.87
C LYS A 206 -17.91 6.87 -6.72
N GLY A 207 -17.78 5.54 -6.68
CA GLY A 207 -18.32 4.70 -5.61
C GLY A 207 -17.68 4.98 -4.25
N ASP A 208 -16.35 5.06 -4.17
CA ASP A 208 -15.66 5.36 -2.91
C ASP A 208 -15.98 6.76 -2.39
N ARG A 209 -16.02 7.75 -3.30
CA ARG A 209 -16.34 9.15 -2.99
C ARG A 209 -17.73 9.27 -2.36
N PHE A 210 -18.76 8.70 -2.99
CA PHE A 210 -20.13 8.75 -2.46
C PHE A 210 -20.24 8.13 -1.06
N ARG A 211 -19.62 6.97 -0.85
CA ARG A 211 -19.60 6.30 0.45
C ARG A 211 -18.91 7.15 1.53
N LYS A 212 -17.76 7.77 1.21
CA LYS A 212 -17.00 8.57 2.16
C LYS A 212 -17.63 9.93 2.44
N GLU A 213 -18.27 10.55 1.45
CA GLU A 213 -19.03 11.79 1.65
C GLU A 213 -20.13 11.60 2.68
N ASN A 214 -20.85 10.47 2.65
CA ASN A 214 -21.84 10.14 3.69
C ASN A 214 -21.20 10.05 5.09
N LEU A 215 -20.02 9.42 5.22
CA LEU A 215 -19.31 9.35 6.49
C LEU A 215 -18.89 10.74 7.00
N VAL A 216 -18.42 11.62 6.12
CA VAL A 216 -18.02 13.00 6.46
C VAL A 216 -19.23 13.87 6.81
N ASN A 217 -20.32 13.73 6.06
CA ASN A 217 -21.57 14.46 6.29
C ASN A 217 -22.21 14.12 7.63
N HIS A 218 -22.07 12.87 8.06
CA HIS A 218 -22.55 12.40 9.37
C HIS A 218 -21.46 12.40 10.46
N GLY A 219 -20.35 13.14 10.29
CA GLY A 219 -19.35 13.33 11.35
C GLY A 219 -18.63 12.05 11.80
N PHE A 220 -18.57 11.01 10.96
CA PHE A 220 -17.79 9.81 11.26
C PHE A 220 -16.31 9.94 10.92
N ARG A 221 -15.95 10.83 9.97
CA ARG A 221 -14.60 11.08 9.47
C ARG A 221 -14.42 12.56 9.09
N LEU A 222 -13.18 13.03 9.10
CA LEU A 222 -12.80 14.37 8.62
C LEU A 222 -12.92 14.48 7.10
N PRO A 223 -13.07 15.69 6.53
CA PRO A 223 -13.06 15.92 5.09
C PRO A 223 -11.82 15.34 4.39
N SER A 224 -10.64 15.43 5.00
CA SER A 224 -9.39 14.83 4.52
C SER A 224 -9.45 13.32 4.26
N ALA A 225 -10.39 12.59 4.86
CA ALA A 225 -10.59 11.17 4.58
C ALA A 225 -10.99 10.89 3.12
N LEU A 226 -11.53 11.91 2.42
CA LEU A 226 -11.86 11.86 1.00
C LEU A 226 -10.61 11.87 0.10
N ASP A 227 -9.47 12.33 0.62
CA ASP A 227 -8.19 12.34 -0.11
C ASP A 227 -7.47 10.99 -0.03
N ASN A 228 -7.87 10.12 0.91
CA ASN A 228 -7.62 8.70 0.77
C ASN A 228 -8.64 8.15 -0.23
N ARG A 229 -8.25 7.71 -1.42
CA ARG A 229 -9.21 7.29 -2.45
C ARG A 229 -8.53 6.45 -3.53
N PRO A 230 -9.29 5.78 -4.40
CA PRO A 230 -8.79 5.34 -5.70
C PRO A 230 -8.39 6.53 -6.59
N LEU A 231 -7.66 6.23 -7.66
CA LEU A 231 -7.39 7.20 -8.72
C LEU A 231 -8.69 7.62 -9.40
N LYS A 232 -8.78 8.89 -9.78
CA LYS A 232 -9.73 9.34 -10.80
C LYS A 232 -9.30 8.75 -12.15
N PHE A 233 -10.24 8.53 -13.05
CA PHE A 233 -9.90 7.98 -14.37
C PHE A 233 -8.86 8.84 -15.12
N ALA A 234 -9.02 10.17 -15.10
CA ALA A 234 -8.04 11.09 -15.67
C ALA A 234 -6.64 10.98 -15.03
N GLU A 235 -6.56 10.70 -13.72
CA GLU A 235 -5.27 10.46 -13.06
C GLU A 235 -4.66 9.13 -13.51
N PHE A 236 -5.47 8.08 -13.65
CA PHE A 236 -5.04 6.79 -14.19
C PHE A 236 -4.49 6.94 -15.61
N GLU A 237 -5.21 7.64 -16.49
CA GLU A 237 -4.80 7.88 -17.88
C GLU A 237 -3.41 8.53 -17.99
N THR A 238 -3.08 9.44 -17.07
CA THR A 238 -1.76 10.10 -17.03
C THR A 238 -0.63 9.19 -16.57
N LEU A 239 -0.94 8.08 -15.87
CA LEU A 239 0.05 7.14 -15.38
C LEU A 239 0.29 5.99 -16.36
N VAL A 240 -0.72 5.62 -17.16
CA VAL A 240 -0.64 4.52 -18.13
C VAL A 240 -0.46 5.03 -19.56
N GLU A 241 0.71 5.59 -19.85
CA GLU A 241 1.02 6.11 -21.19
C GLU A 241 1.14 4.99 -22.24
N GLN A 242 1.92 3.95 -21.94
CA GLN A 242 2.06 2.77 -22.80
C GLN A 242 1.10 1.67 -22.35
N ARG A 243 0.13 1.36 -23.20
CA ARG A 243 -0.93 0.41 -22.87
C ARG A 243 -1.39 -0.42 -24.06
N ILE A 244 -1.72 -1.68 -23.79
CA ILE A 244 -2.37 -2.60 -24.71
C ILE A 244 -3.72 -2.99 -24.11
N TYR A 245 -4.79 -2.82 -24.88
CA TYR A 245 -6.11 -3.32 -24.54
C TYR A 245 -6.30 -4.69 -25.18
N THR A 246 -6.63 -5.71 -24.39
CA THR A 246 -6.99 -7.03 -24.91
C THR A 246 -8.46 -7.28 -24.64
N SER A 247 -9.23 -7.48 -25.70
CA SER A 247 -10.62 -7.90 -25.61
C SER A 247 -11.13 -8.44 -26.94
N ALA A 248 -12.01 -9.43 -26.88
CA ALA A 248 -12.78 -9.87 -28.04
C ALA A 248 -13.82 -8.84 -28.50
N THR A 249 -14.26 -7.94 -27.61
CA THR A 249 -15.30 -6.93 -27.87
C THR A 249 -14.87 -5.56 -27.32
N PRO A 250 -13.85 -4.93 -27.91
CA PRO A 250 -13.33 -3.65 -27.41
C PRO A 250 -14.42 -2.57 -27.40
N GLY A 251 -14.47 -1.78 -26.33
CA GLY A 251 -15.40 -0.66 -26.20
C GLY A 251 -14.98 0.59 -26.98
N ASP A 252 -15.85 1.61 -26.98
CA ASP A 252 -15.63 2.88 -27.69
C ASP A 252 -14.35 3.58 -27.25
N TYR A 253 -14.07 3.58 -25.94
CA TYR A 253 -12.89 4.23 -25.39
C TYR A 253 -11.60 3.61 -25.95
N GLU A 254 -11.53 2.28 -25.99
CA GLU A 254 -10.37 1.57 -26.53
C GLU A 254 -10.17 1.84 -28.02
N LEU A 255 -11.24 1.79 -28.80
CA LEU A 255 -11.19 2.03 -30.24
C LEU A 255 -10.74 3.46 -30.55
N ILE A 256 -11.30 4.46 -29.87
CA ILE A 256 -10.95 5.87 -30.04
C ILE A 256 -9.47 6.12 -29.68
N ASN A 257 -9.00 5.56 -28.56
CA ASN A 257 -7.62 5.77 -28.09
C ASN A 257 -6.58 4.97 -28.88
N SER A 258 -6.95 3.80 -29.41
CA SER A 258 -6.07 2.97 -30.23
C SER A 258 -5.90 3.53 -31.64
N LYS A 259 -6.85 4.35 -32.13
CA LYS A 259 -6.85 4.93 -33.47
C LYS A 259 -6.73 3.82 -34.53
N ASP A 260 -5.69 3.88 -35.35
CA ASP A 260 -5.34 2.93 -36.40
C ASP A 260 -4.54 1.71 -35.92
N ARG A 261 -4.21 1.63 -34.62
CA ARG A 261 -3.39 0.55 -34.03
C ARG A 261 -4.22 -0.60 -33.44
N VAL A 262 -5.27 -1.02 -34.14
CA VAL A 262 -6.07 -2.19 -33.76
C VAL A 262 -5.48 -3.42 -34.45
N ILE A 263 -5.25 -4.49 -33.68
CA ILE A 263 -4.65 -5.74 -34.18
C ILE A 263 -5.65 -6.88 -33.96
N ASP A 264 -6.17 -7.43 -35.06
CA ASP A 264 -7.10 -8.55 -35.00
C ASP A 264 -6.37 -9.88 -34.86
N LEU A 265 -6.70 -10.64 -33.81
CA LEU A 265 -6.22 -12.01 -33.60
C LEU A 265 -7.42 -12.97 -33.51
N VAL A 266 -7.90 -13.38 -34.69
CA VAL A 266 -9.08 -14.27 -34.81
C VAL A 266 -8.72 -15.74 -35.07
N VAL A 267 -7.51 -16.00 -35.59
CA VAL A 267 -7.09 -17.36 -35.93
C VAL A 267 -6.68 -18.10 -34.67
N ARG A 268 -7.45 -19.13 -34.31
CA ARG A 268 -7.12 -20.03 -33.20
C ARG A 268 -6.07 -21.07 -33.65
N PRO A 269 -4.97 -21.28 -32.92
CA PRO A 269 -3.97 -22.31 -33.25
C PRO A 269 -4.55 -23.73 -33.35
N THR A 270 -5.67 -24.00 -32.67
CA THR A 270 -6.37 -25.28 -32.67
C THR A 270 -7.23 -25.53 -33.93
N GLY A 271 -7.45 -24.51 -34.76
CA GLY A 271 -8.36 -24.59 -35.92
C GLY A 271 -9.86 -24.53 -35.55
N LEU A 272 -10.20 -24.24 -34.30
CA LEU A 272 -11.60 -24.07 -33.88
C LEU A 272 -12.23 -22.86 -34.57
N VAL A 273 -13.31 -23.09 -35.30
CA VAL A 273 -14.13 -22.06 -35.97
C VAL A 273 -15.19 -21.51 -35.03
N ASP A 274 -15.59 -20.26 -35.25
CA ASP A 274 -16.72 -19.68 -34.53
C ASP A 274 -18.01 -20.46 -34.84
N PRO A 275 -18.89 -20.65 -33.85
CA PRO A 275 -20.18 -21.29 -34.08
C PRO A 275 -21.02 -20.43 -35.04
N PRO A 276 -21.93 -21.05 -35.82
CA PRO A 276 -22.84 -20.30 -36.68
C PRO A 276 -23.71 -19.38 -35.82
N MET A 277 -23.73 -18.08 -36.14
CA MET A 277 -24.63 -17.13 -35.48
C MET A 277 -26.05 -17.26 -36.02
N GLU A 278 -27.01 -17.62 -35.16
CA GLU A 278 -28.44 -17.42 -35.42
C GLU A 278 -28.86 -16.05 -34.87
N ILE A 279 -29.20 -15.11 -35.75
CA ILE A 279 -29.83 -13.85 -35.36
C ILE A 279 -31.33 -14.16 -35.15
N ARG A 280 -31.82 -14.04 -33.92
CA ARG A 280 -33.26 -14.14 -33.58
C ARG A 280 -33.84 -12.76 -33.30
#